data_AF-T0I1G6-F1
#
_entry.id   AF-T0I1G6-F1
#
_cell.length_a   1.000
_cell.length_b   1.000
_cell.length_c   1.000
_cell.angle_alpha   90.00
_cell.angle_beta   90.00
_cell.angle_gamma   90.00
#
_symmetry.space_group_name_H-M   'P 1'
#
loop_
_entity.id
_entity.type
_entity.pdbx_description
1 polymer ?
#
loop_
_entity_poly.entity_id
_entity_poly.type
_entity_poly.pdbx_seq_one_letter_code
_entity_poly.pdbx_strand_id
1 'polypeptide(L)'
;MAALPDSAIGQTEPASATGSALFVSCQANEPRCGAYLQGVLDMMIVARKAECRAPRYDRSALRAAYLRWAEQNSYFMSVHMVAGAERSLAKAWPCQ
;
A
#
# COMPACT_ATOMS: atom_id res chain seq x y z
N MET A 1 9.21 -25.66 41.30
CA MET A 1 9.37 -24.53 40.37
C MET A 1 9.07 -25.03 38.96
N ALA A 2 7.99 -24.59 38.34
CA ALA A 2 7.75 -24.79 36.92
C ALA A 2 7.06 -23.51 36.39
N ALA A 3 7.65 -22.92 35.37
CA ALA A 3 7.41 -21.55 34.91
C ALA A 3 6.06 -21.39 34.16
N LEU A 4 5.41 -20.25 34.39
CA LEU A 4 4.38 -19.66 33.51
C LEU A 4 5.06 -18.70 32.50
N PRO A 5 4.32 -18.08 31.57
CA PRO A 5 4.38 -18.32 30.13
C PRO A 5 5.16 -17.20 29.42
N ASP A 6 5.68 -17.44 28.22
CA ASP A 6 6.17 -16.32 27.39
C ASP A 6 5.92 -16.66 25.91
N SER A 7 4.88 -16.07 25.33
CA SER A 7 4.90 -14.78 24.61
C SER A 7 5.76 -14.85 23.35
N ALA A 8 5.10 -15.03 22.21
CA ALA A 8 5.39 -14.34 20.94
C ALA A 8 4.68 -15.09 19.83
N ILE A 9 3.42 -14.74 19.54
CA ILE A 9 2.97 -14.81 18.15
C ILE A 9 3.71 -13.67 17.47
N GLY A 10 4.97 -13.93 17.13
CA GLY A 10 5.75 -13.06 16.28
C GLY A 10 4.94 -12.88 15.01
N GLN A 11 4.52 -11.65 14.76
CA GLN A 11 4.08 -11.29 13.42
C GLN A 11 5.25 -11.63 12.51
N THR A 12 5.17 -12.76 11.82
CA THR A 12 6.07 -13.04 10.71
C THR A 12 5.97 -11.81 9.82
N GLU A 13 7.04 -11.02 9.74
CA GLU A 13 7.09 -9.91 8.80
C GLU A 13 6.61 -10.47 7.46
N PRO A 14 5.51 -9.96 6.88
CA PRO A 14 4.99 -10.52 5.65
C PRO A 14 6.15 -10.48 4.65
N ALA A 15 6.51 -11.66 4.13
CA ALA A 15 7.65 -11.86 3.23
C ALA A 15 7.81 -10.64 2.33
N SER A 16 8.87 -9.86 2.56
CA SER A 16 9.21 -8.57 1.96
C SER A 16 8.35 -8.27 0.72
N ALA A 17 7.17 -7.71 0.94
CA ALA A 17 6.15 -7.70 -0.10
C ALA A 17 6.57 -6.70 -1.18
N THR A 18 7.01 -7.24 -2.32
CA THR A 18 7.56 -6.46 -3.43
C THR A 18 6.47 -5.69 -4.15
N GLY A 19 6.82 -4.59 -4.81
CA GLY A 19 5.88 -3.87 -5.65
C GLY A 19 5.28 -4.74 -6.76
N SER A 20 6.00 -5.75 -7.25
CA SER A 20 5.46 -6.74 -8.18
C SER A 20 4.31 -7.56 -7.59
N ALA A 21 4.40 -7.97 -6.33
CA ALA A 21 3.34 -8.71 -5.65
C ALA A 21 2.08 -7.85 -5.47
N LEU A 22 2.24 -6.58 -5.10
CA LEU A 22 1.13 -5.62 -5.04
C LEU A 22 0.52 -5.37 -6.43
N PHE A 23 1.35 -5.22 -7.46
CA PHE A 23 0.89 -5.02 -8.84
C PHE A 23 0.01 -6.18 -9.32
N VAL A 24 0.46 -7.42 -9.13
CA VAL A 24 -0.32 -8.62 -9.48
C VAL A 24 -1.64 -8.68 -8.70
N SER A 25 -1.61 -8.42 -7.39
CA SER A 25 -2.81 -8.37 -6.54
C SER A 25 -3.82 -7.33 -7.04
N CYS A 26 -3.35 -6.15 -7.46
CA CYS A 26 -4.19 -5.10 -8.00
C CYS A 26 -4.73 -5.42 -9.40
N GLN A 27 -3.96 -6.08 -10.26
CA GLN A 27 -4.44 -6.55 -11.57
C GLN A 27 -5.53 -7.61 -11.43
N ALA A 28 -5.36 -8.54 -10.49
CA ALA A 28 -6.35 -9.57 -10.15
C ALA A 28 -7.59 -9.02 -9.43
N ASN A 29 -7.66 -7.70 -9.20
CA ASN A 29 -8.74 -7.02 -8.48
C ASN A 29 -9.00 -7.64 -7.09
N GLU A 30 -7.93 -8.09 -6.42
CA GLU A 30 -8.07 -8.69 -5.11
C GLU A 30 -8.45 -7.63 -4.07
N PRO A 31 -9.39 -7.90 -3.15
CA PRO A 31 -9.81 -6.95 -2.12
C PRO A 31 -8.66 -6.40 -1.27
N ARG A 32 -7.61 -7.22 -1.06
CA ARG A 32 -6.42 -6.85 -0.29
C ARG A 32 -5.60 -5.73 -0.92
N CYS A 33 -5.57 -5.60 -2.25
CA CYS A 33 -4.89 -4.48 -2.91
C CYS A 33 -5.54 -3.15 -2.52
N GLY A 34 -6.87 -3.06 -2.65
CA GLY A 34 -7.62 -1.85 -2.31
C GLY A 34 -7.49 -1.48 -0.83
N ALA A 35 -7.55 -2.47 0.06
CA ALA A 35 -7.36 -2.26 1.49
C ALA A 35 -5.93 -1.79 1.82
N TYR A 36 -4.92 -2.35 1.16
CA TYR A 36 -3.53 -1.92 1.33
C TYR A 36 -3.32 -0.48 0.88
N LEU A 37 -3.80 -0.12 -0.32
CA LEU A 37 -3.69 1.25 -0.85
C LEU A 37 -4.42 2.25 0.04
N GLN A 38 -5.59 1.89 0.58
CA GLN A 38 -6.28 2.72 1.57
C GLN A 38 -5.45 2.89 2.85
N GLY A 39 -4.81 1.83 3.36
CA GLY A 39 -3.94 1.92 4.52
C GLY A 39 -2.72 2.83 4.31
N VAL A 40 -2.11 2.78 3.12
CA VAL A 40 -1.01 3.68 2.75
C VAL A 40 -1.49 5.14 2.69
N LEU A 41 -2.65 5.38 2.07
CA LEU A 41 -3.28 6.71 2.03
C LEU A 41 -3.54 7.23 3.45
N ASP A 42 -4.12 6.41 4.32
CA ASP A 42 -4.38 6.76 5.71
C ASP A 42 -3.10 7.19 6.44
N MET A 43 -1.99 6.45 6.25
CA MET A 43 -0.70 6.84 6.79
C MET A 43 -0.17 8.15 6.19
N MET A 44 -0.34 8.37 4.89
CA MET A 44 0.10 9.60 4.23
C MET A 44 -0.69 10.83 4.72
N ILE A 45 -2.02 10.71 4.90
CA ILE A 45 -2.86 11.74 5.52
C ILE A 45 -2.34 12.08 6.92
N VAL A 46 -2.06 11.06 7.75
CA VAL A 46 -1.59 11.27 9.13
C VAL A 46 -0.19 11.88 9.15
N ALA A 47 0.75 11.34 8.38
CA ALA A 47 2.16 11.73 8.41
C ALA A 47 2.44 13.07 7.72
N ARG A 48 1.74 13.36 6.61
CA ARG A 48 2.04 14.52 5.76
C ARG A 48 0.98 15.61 5.84
N LYS A 49 -0.17 15.35 6.50
CA LYS A 49 -1.37 16.21 6.49
C LYS A 49 -1.83 16.58 5.08
N ALA A 50 -1.44 15.80 4.07
CA ALA A 50 -1.51 16.20 2.68
C ALA A 50 -1.90 15.00 1.82
N GLU A 51 -3.16 15.03 1.36
CA GLU A 51 -3.73 14.28 0.23
C GLU A 51 -5.08 14.93 -0.09
N CYS A 52 -5.01 16.06 -0.79
CA CYS A 52 -5.99 17.12 -0.62
C CYS A 52 -7.39 16.80 -1.17
N ARG A 53 -7.57 15.70 -1.91
CA ARG A 53 -8.87 15.19 -2.41
C ARG A 53 -8.85 13.69 -2.74
N ALA A 54 -7.94 12.92 -2.14
CA ALA A 54 -7.87 11.49 -2.45
C ALA A 54 -9.17 10.80 -1.98
N PRO A 55 -9.79 9.93 -2.81
CA PRO A 55 -11.06 9.31 -2.48
C PRO A 55 -10.83 8.13 -1.53
N ARG A 56 -10.57 8.45 -0.26
CA ARG A 56 -10.09 7.53 0.79
C ARG A 56 -10.84 6.20 0.87
N TYR A 57 -12.15 6.22 0.69
CA TYR A 57 -12.99 5.03 0.80
C TYR A 57 -13.31 4.39 -0.55
N ASP A 58 -12.94 5.02 -1.67
CA ASP A 58 -13.08 4.46 -3.02
C ASP A 58 -11.84 3.64 -3.39
N ARG A 59 -11.80 2.41 -2.87
CA ARG A 59 -10.71 1.46 -3.13
C ARG A 59 -10.53 1.15 -4.62
N SER A 60 -11.59 1.26 -5.43
CA SER A 60 -11.53 1.04 -6.86
C SER A 60 -10.78 2.18 -7.55
N ALA A 61 -11.04 3.43 -7.16
CA ALA A 61 -10.30 4.60 -7.66
C ALA A 61 -8.82 4.55 -7.25
N LEU A 62 -8.51 4.18 -6.00
CA LEU A 62 -7.14 4.01 -5.52
C LEU A 62 -6.39 2.95 -6.34
N ARG A 63 -7.00 1.79 -6.55
CA ARG A 63 -6.44 0.70 -7.37
C ARG A 63 -6.19 1.13 -8.81
N ALA A 64 -7.17 1.80 -9.43
CA ALA A 64 -7.05 2.25 -10.81
C ALA A 64 -5.92 3.28 -10.97
N ALA A 65 -5.75 4.18 -10.00
CA ALA A 65 -4.64 5.13 -9.97
C ALA A 65 -3.28 4.43 -9.84
N TYR A 66 -3.18 3.46 -8.92
CA TYR A 66 -1.95 2.68 -8.73
C TYR A 66 -1.56 1.89 -9.98
N LEU A 67 -2.49 1.18 -10.62
CA LEU A 67 -2.21 0.39 -11.83
C LEU A 67 -1.70 1.26 -12.98
N ARG A 68 -2.39 2.37 -13.30
CA ARG A 68 -1.97 3.31 -14.35
C ARG A 68 -0.56 3.86 -14.10
N TRP A 69 -0.22 4.09 -12.84
CA TRP A 69 1.10 4.58 -12.47
C TRP A 69 2.16 3.48 -12.56
N ALA A 70 1.88 2.29 -12.03
CA ALA A 70 2.82 1.17 -11.97
C ALA A 70 3.20 0.63 -13.36
N GLU A 71 2.28 0.65 -14.32
CA GLU A 71 2.53 0.30 -15.73
C GLU A 71 3.64 1.15 -16.36
N GLN A 72 3.80 2.40 -15.92
CA GLN A 72 4.80 3.34 -16.43
C GLN A 72 6.07 3.39 -15.57
N ASN A 73 6.09 2.71 -14.42
CA ASN A 73 7.13 2.87 -13.40
C ASN A 73 7.65 1.50 -12.91
N SER A 74 8.16 0.68 -13.84
CA SER A 74 8.60 -0.70 -13.60
C SER A 74 9.72 -0.84 -12.56
N TYR A 75 10.52 0.21 -12.31
CA TYR A 75 11.52 0.24 -11.24
C TYR A 75 10.93 -0.15 -9.87
N PHE A 76 9.69 0.24 -9.60
CA PHE A 76 9.07 -0.03 -8.31
C PHE A 76 8.60 -1.48 -8.15
N MET A 77 8.69 -2.31 -9.19
CA MET A 77 8.36 -3.73 -9.10
C MET A 77 9.34 -4.52 -8.23
N SER A 78 10.61 -4.09 -8.17
CA SER A 78 11.68 -4.79 -7.42
C SER A 78 11.92 -4.23 -6.02
N VAL A 79 11.31 -3.09 -5.67
CA VAL A 79 11.42 -2.47 -4.35
C VAL A 79 10.22 -2.82 -3.46
N HIS A 80 10.28 -2.42 -2.19
CA HIS A 80 9.17 -2.63 -1.25
C HIS A 80 7.88 -1.95 -1.74
N MET A 81 6.75 -2.65 -1.65
CA MET A 81 5.50 -2.21 -2.29
C MET A 81 4.93 -0.89 -1.77
N VAL A 82 5.30 -0.48 -0.55
CA VAL A 82 4.92 0.83 0.01
C VAL A 82 5.46 1.99 -0.82
N ALA A 83 6.68 1.88 -1.36
CA ALA A 83 7.30 2.97 -2.10
C ALA A 83 6.54 3.29 -3.39
N GLY A 84 6.11 2.26 -4.11
CA GLY A 84 5.27 2.40 -5.30
C GLY A 84 3.87 2.93 -4.97
N ALA A 85 3.25 2.40 -3.90
CA ALA A 85 1.95 2.86 -3.44
C ALA A 85 1.98 4.36 -3.11
N GLU A 86 2.90 4.81 -2.26
CA GLU A 86 3.00 6.22 -1.87
C GLU A 86 3.22 7.14 -3.07
N ARG A 87 4.12 6.78 -3.99
CA ARG A 87 4.38 7.60 -5.19
C ARG A 87 3.17 7.68 -6.09
N SER A 88 2.47 6.57 -6.30
CA SER A 88 1.27 6.55 -7.13
C SER A 88 0.16 7.45 -6.56
N LEU A 89 -0.09 7.37 -5.25
CA LEU A 89 -1.16 8.13 -4.58
C LEU A 89 -0.83 9.63 -4.53
N ALA A 90 0.41 9.98 -4.19
CA ALA A 90 0.87 11.37 -4.17
C ALA A 90 0.80 12.03 -5.56
N LYS A 91 1.04 11.27 -6.63
CA LYS A 91 0.94 11.76 -8.02
C LYS A 91 -0.51 11.87 -8.49
N ALA A 92 -1.38 10.96 -8.06
CA ALA A 92 -2.79 10.96 -8.45
C ALA A 92 -3.59 12.09 -7.78
N TRP A 93 -3.25 12.42 -6.53
CA TRP A 93 -3.95 13.46 -5.76
C TRP A 93 -2.96 14.40 -5.06
N PRO A 94 -2.26 15.26 -5.81
CA PRO A 94 -1.34 16.23 -5.21
C PRO A 94 -2.11 17.22 -4.34
N CYS A 95 -1.48 17.66 -3.26
CA CYS A 95 -1.89 18.86 -2.56
C CYS A 95 -1.38 20.10 -3.30
N GLN A 96 -2.27 21.07 -3.50
CA GLN A 96 -1.93 22.40 -4.01
C GLN A 96 -1.70 23.35 -2.85
#